data_AF-A0A933QB65-F1
#
_entry.id   AF-A0A933QB65-F1
#
_cell.length_a   1.000
_cell.length_b   1.000
_cell.length_c   1.000
_cell.angle_alpha   90.00
_cell.angle_beta   90.00
_cell.angle_gamma   90.00
#
_symmetry.space_group_name_H-M   'P 1'
#
loop_
_entity.id
_entity.type
_entity.pdbx_description
1 polymer ?
#
loop_
_entity_poly.entity_id
_entity_poly.type
_entity_poly.pdbx_seq_one_letter_code
_entity_poly.pdbx_strand_id
1 'polypeptide(L)'
;MISSHRLRAEEKKLFRKLVTTAVFLVLTVIIFIYAGIPLLVKIVVGISSLRGGGKQTEVATSTSLLFPPVLDPLAEATNSAKITVSGFADKEVTVKIYVNSKESVKVLTDKDGKFSAANVVLAEGTNIITATVVKENKESSPTAEISVSFKKSAPKLEISEPSEGQKFFSDSKDIAISGETDPGNRVTVNDRLAIVNPNGKFDFRVSLSSGDNTFKIVATDDAGNKTEMERKVVYNSQ
;
A
#
# COMPACT_ATOMS: atom_id res chain seq x y z
N MET A 1 -28.86 97.17 42.51
CA MET A 1 -27.65 97.18 41.66
C MET A 1 -26.51 96.47 42.39
N ILE A 2 -26.41 95.15 42.20
CA ILE A 2 -25.35 94.35 42.84
C ILE A 2 -24.15 94.34 41.90
N SER A 3 -23.03 94.82 42.43
CA SER A 3 -21.82 95.25 41.73
C SER A 3 -21.26 94.26 40.68
N SER A 4 -21.34 94.67 39.41
CA SER A 4 -20.75 94.04 38.21
C SER A 4 -19.26 93.65 38.36
N HIS A 5 -18.53 94.25 39.30
CA HIS A 5 -17.12 93.98 39.54
C HIS A 5 -16.85 92.65 40.28
N ARG A 6 -17.74 92.17 41.16
CA ARG A 6 -17.53 90.90 41.89
C ARG A 6 -17.76 89.68 40.99
N LEU A 7 -18.75 89.75 40.10
CA LEU A 7 -19.08 88.68 39.14
C LEU A 7 -17.91 88.44 38.16
N ARG A 8 -17.35 89.50 37.59
CA ARG A 8 -16.19 89.40 36.67
C ARG A 8 -14.92 88.86 37.34
N ALA A 9 -14.75 89.09 38.64
CA ALA A 9 -13.63 88.54 39.40
C ALA A 9 -13.81 87.04 39.69
N GLU A 10 -15.04 86.59 39.96
CA GLU A 10 -15.38 85.18 40.10
C GLU A 10 -15.30 84.42 38.78
N GLU A 11 -15.81 84.98 37.68
CA GLU A 11 -15.68 84.40 36.34
C GLU A 11 -14.22 84.20 35.92
N LYS A 12 -13.35 85.20 36.16
CA LYS A 12 -11.90 85.05 35.90
C LYS A 12 -11.25 83.98 36.76
N LYS A 13 -11.69 83.81 38.02
CA LYS A 13 -11.19 82.73 38.90
C LYS A 13 -11.68 81.36 38.45
N LEU A 14 -12.95 81.24 38.06
CA LEU A 14 -13.54 80.01 37.55
C LEU A 14 -12.92 79.60 36.21
N PHE A 15 -12.71 80.55 35.30
CA PHE A 15 -12.05 80.28 34.03
C PHE A 15 -10.60 79.83 34.21
N ARG A 16 -9.82 80.47 35.10
CA ARG A 16 -8.47 80.02 35.43
C ARG A 16 -8.45 78.62 36.00
N LYS A 17 -9.37 78.30 36.94
CA LYS A 17 -9.51 76.95 37.48
C LYS A 17 -9.84 75.92 36.39
N LEU A 18 -10.78 76.24 35.49
CA LEU A 18 -11.20 75.37 34.39
C LEU A 18 -10.04 75.10 33.41
N VAL A 19 -9.26 76.14 33.07
CA VAL A 19 -8.06 75.99 32.24
C VAL A 19 -7.01 75.11 32.95
N THR A 20 -6.75 75.33 34.24
CA THR A 20 -5.79 74.48 34.96
C THR A 20 -6.23 73.02 35.07
N THR A 21 -7.52 72.74 35.27
CA THR A 21 -8.04 71.38 35.29
C THR A 21 -7.96 70.71 33.92
N ALA A 22 -8.24 71.47 32.85
CA ALA A 22 -8.12 70.96 31.48
C ALA A 22 -6.67 70.64 31.12
N VAL A 23 -5.72 71.52 31.46
CA VAL A 23 -4.28 71.29 31.25
C VAL A 23 -3.81 70.06 32.02
N PHE A 24 -4.24 69.89 33.27
CA PHE A 24 -3.89 68.72 34.07
C PHE A 24 -4.46 67.43 33.46
N LEU A 25 -5.70 67.43 32.98
CA LEU A 25 -6.31 66.27 32.34
C LEU A 25 -5.63 65.89 31.01
N VAL A 26 -5.20 66.88 30.23
CA VAL A 26 -4.42 66.61 29.00
C VAL A 26 -3.05 66.05 29.36
N LEU A 27 -2.37 66.59 30.36
CA LEU A 27 -1.08 66.08 30.83
C LEU A 27 -1.19 64.63 31.35
N THR A 28 -2.24 64.29 32.09
CA THR A 28 -2.44 62.91 32.57
C THR A 28 -2.69 61.93 31.42
N VAL A 29 -3.45 62.32 30.39
CA VAL A 29 -3.65 61.50 29.18
C VAL A 29 -2.33 61.31 28.41
N ILE A 30 -1.53 62.36 28.25
CA ILE A 30 -0.21 62.27 27.60
C ILE A 30 0.70 61.34 28.40
N ILE A 31 0.79 61.48 29.72
CA ILE A 31 1.58 60.59 30.58
C ILE A 31 1.07 59.14 30.46
N PHE A 32 -0.24 58.93 30.39
CA PHE A 32 -0.81 57.58 30.24
C PHE A 32 -0.43 56.95 28.89
N ILE A 33 -0.44 57.72 27.80
CA ILE A 33 -0.04 57.23 26.47
C ILE A 33 1.46 56.92 26.42
N TYR A 34 2.31 57.80 26.95
CA TYR A 34 3.77 57.65 26.84
C TYR A 34 4.41 56.77 27.92
N ALA A 35 3.83 56.69 29.12
CA ALA A 35 4.36 55.89 30.23
C ALA A 35 3.45 54.72 30.61
N GLY A 36 2.13 54.90 30.58
CA GLY A 36 1.16 53.86 30.95
C GLY A 36 1.10 52.70 29.95
N ILE A 37 0.93 52.99 28.66
CA ILE A 37 0.85 51.94 27.61
C ILE A 37 2.14 51.09 27.56
N PRO A 38 3.36 51.67 27.55
CA PRO A 38 4.59 50.86 27.56
C PRO A 38 4.76 50.02 28.83
N LEU A 39 4.29 50.52 29.98
CA LEU A 39 4.30 49.77 31.24
C LEU A 39 3.36 48.56 31.18
N LEU A 40 2.15 48.72 30.62
CA LEU A 40 1.22 47.62 30.40
C LEU A 40 1.80 46.54 29.48
N VAL A 41 2.47 46.93 28.39
CA VAL A 41 3.16 45.97 27.49
C VAL A 41 4.23 45.19 28.25
N LYS A 42 5.05 45.86 29.07
CA LYS A 42 6.08 45.19 29.89
C LYS A 42 5.49 44.24 30.92
N ILE A 43 4.36 44.60 31.54
CA ILE A 43 3.64 43.73 32.48
C ILE A 43 3.05 42.52 31.74
N VAL A 44 2.43 42.71 30.57
CA VAL A 44 1.88 41.61 29.75
C VAL A 44 2.97 40.65 29.29
N VAL A 45 4.10 41.17 28.78
CA VAL A 45 5.24 40.34 28.39
C VAL A 45 5.86 39.67 29.61
N GLY A 46 6.03 40.37 30.73
CA GLY A 46 6.54 39.83 31.98
C GLY A 46 5.68 38.68 32.54
N ILE A 47 4.36 38.83 32.50
CA ILE A 47 3.40 37.79 32.89
C ILE A 47 3.38 36.64 31.87
N SER A 48 3.59 36.90 30.57
CA SER A 48 3.71 35.84 29.55
C SER A 48 4.94 34.95 29.76
N SER A 49 6.03 35.50 30.31
CA SER A 49 7.21 34.72 30.71
C SER A 49 7.05 33.93 32.02
N LEU A 50 6.02 34.22 32.82
CA LEU A 50 5.72 33.53 34.09
C LEU A 50 4.58 32.50 33.96
N ARG A 51 3.68 32.67 32.98
CA ARG A 51 2.60 31.74 32.66
C ARG A 51 2.93 31.08 31.32
N GLY A 52 3.65 29.96 31.39
CA GLY A 52 4.07 29.12 30.26
C GLY A 52 3.25 29.31 28.99
N GLY A 53 3.75 30.16 28.11
CA GLY A 53 3.20 30.44 26.80
C GLY A 53 4.36 30.40 25.84
N GLY A 54 4.63 29.19 25.33
CA GLY A 54 5.63 28.96 24.33
C GLY A 54 5.51 30.02 23.25
N LYS A 55 6.62 30.68 22.94
CA LYS A 55 6.82 31.16 21.58
C LYS A 55 6.44 29.97 20.70
N GLN A 56 5.35 30.10 19.95
CA GLN A 56 5.21 29.39 18.69
C GLN A 56 6.32 29.94 17.81
N THR A 57 7.54 29.47 18.06
CA THR A 57 8.43 29.17 16.96
C THR A 57 7.68 28.05 16.25
N GLU A 58 6.95 28.37 15.19
CA GLU A 58 6.79 27.43 14.10
C GLU A 58 8.22 27.14 13.60
N VAL A 59 8.92 26.28 14.34
CA VAL A 59 9.77 25.31 13.69
C VAL A 59 8.73 24.44 13.00
N ALA A 60 8.30 24.87 11.81
CA ALA A 60 7.94 23.91 10.79
C ALA A 60 9.22 23.09 10.58
N THR A 61 9.44 22.12 11.46
CA THR A 61 10.09 20.89 11.04
C THR A 61 9.16 20.44 9.94
N SER A 62 9.49 20.79 8.70
CA SER A 62 9.01 20.06 7.55
C SER A 62 9.53 18.65 7.74
N THR A 63 8.86 17.90 8.61
CA THR A 63 8.96 16.46 8.63
C THR A 63 8.33 16.09 7.31
N SER A 64 9.15 16.08 6.26
CA SER A 64 8.77 15.52 4.96
C SER A 64 8.28 14.12 5.28
N LEU A 65 6.96 13.97 5.35
CA LEU A 65 6.33 12.69 5.62
C LEU A 65 6.62 11.85 4.39
N LEU A 66 7.19 10.67 4.61
CA LEU A 66 7.41 9.71 3.54
C LEU A 66 6.26 8.72 3.57
N PHE A 67 5.52 8.65 2.47
CA PHE A 67 4.47 7.67 2.30
C PHE A 67 5.05 6.35 1.79
N PRO A 68 4.45 5.20 2.18
CA PRO A 68 4.81 3.93 1.58
C PRO A 68 4.61 3.96 0.07
N PRO A 69 5.43 3.25 -0.72
CA PRO A 69 5.21 3.13 -2.14
C PRO A 69 3.92 2.33 -2.41
N VAL A 70 3.31 2.53 -3.58
CA VAL A 70 2.21 1.69 -4.07
C VAL A 70 2.80 0.67 -5.02
N LEU A 71 2.61 -0.62 -4.72
CA LEU A 71 3.06 -1.70 -5.60
C LEU A 71 1.98 -2.03 -6.64
N ASP A 72 2.42 -2.35 -7.85
CA ASP A 72 1.55 -2.98 -8.84
C ASP A 72 1.12 -4.37 -8.36
N PRO A 73 -0.05 -4.88 -8.79
CA PRO A 73 -0.48 -6.23 -8.45
C PRO A 73 0.55 -7.27 -8.90
N LEU A 74 0.88 -8.19 -8.00
CA LEU A 74 1.73 -9.35 -8.27
C LEU A 74 0.85 -10.60 -8.46
N ALA A 75 1.36 -11.58 -9.19
CA ALA A 75 0.72 -12.89 -9.28
C ALA A 75 0.73 -13.60 -7.92
N GLU A 76 -0.34 -14.33 -7.61
CA GLU A 76 -0.43 -15.10 -6.36
C GLU A 76 0.59 -16.24 -6.30
N ALA A 77 0.96 -16.80 -7.46
CA ALA A 77 1.96 -17.83 -7.59
C ALA A 77 2.83 -17.64 -8.84
N THR A 78 4.06 -18.17 -8.80
CA THR A 78 5.03 -18.11 -9.90
C THR A 78 5.90 -19.35 -9.92
N ASN A 79 6.35 -19.75 -11.10
CA ASN A 79 7.35 -20.79 -11.29
C ASN A 79 8.78 -20.23 -11.47
N SER A 80 8.94 -18.91 -11.37
CA SER A 80 10.24 -18.25 -11.44
C SER A 80 10.73 -17.88 -10.05
N ALA A 81 11.97 -18.25 -9.72
CA ALA A 81 12.65 -17.84 -8.49
C ALA A 81 12.94 -16.33 -8.44
N LYS A 82 12.71 -15.61 -9.54
CA LYS A 82 12.93 -14.16 -9.65
C LYS A 82 11.69 -13.51 -10.24
N ILE A 83 11.24 -12.44 -9.60
CA ILE A 83 10.14 -11.62 -10.08
C ILE A 83 10.58 -10.18 -10.31
N THR A 84 9.74 -9.43 -11.04
CA THR A 84 9.85 -7.98 -11.16
C THR A 84 8.78 -7.37 -10.27
N VAL A 85 9.18 -6.42 -9.43
CA VAL A 85 8.25 -5.64 -8.60
C VAL A 85 8.28 -4.21 -9.10
N SER A 86 7.12 -3.70 -9.52
CA SER A 86 6.96 -2.34 -10.01
C SER A 86 5.89 -1.60 -9.22
N GLY A 87 5.82 -0.29 -9.42
CA GLY A 87 4.85 0.55 -8.75
C GLY A 87 5.19 2.03 -8.84
N PHE A 88 4.60 2.80 -7.93
CA PHE A 88 4.73 4.25 -7.84
C PHE A 88 5.12 4.68 -6.42
N ALA A 89 5.90 5.73 -6.33
CA ALA A 89 6.25 6.42 -5.09
C ALA A 89 6.49 7.91 -5.38
N ASP A 90 6.93 8.65 -4.35
CA ASP A 90 7.37 10.03 -4.55
C ASP A 90 8.54 10.11 -5.55
N LYS A 91 8.70 11.27 -6.19
CA LYS A 91 9.74 11.48 -7.20
C LYS A 91 11.13 11.51 -6.57
N GLU A 92 12.11 10.95 -7.31
CA GLU A 92 13.53 10.95 -6.95
C GLU A 92 13.82 10.36 -5.55
N VAL A 93 13.05 9.33 -5.13
CA VAL A 93 13.28 8.60 -3.87
C VAL A 93 13.76 7.18 -4.14
N THR A 94 14.42 6.59 -3.13
CA THR A 94 14.86 5.20 -3.22
C THR A 94 13.80 4.29 -2.61
N VAL A 95 13.30 3.33 -3.39
CA VAL A 95 12.42 2.26 -2.90
C VAL A 95 13.28 1.06 -2.50
N LYS A 96 13.11 0.58 -1.26
CA LYS A 96 13.68 -0.69 -0.79
C LYS A 96 12.59 -1.75 -0.82
N ILE A 97 12.87 -2.88 -1.44
CA ILE A 97 11.97 -4.03 -1.49
C ILE A 97 12.50 -5.11 -0.57
N TYR A 98 11.62 -5.67 0.24
CA TYR A 98 11.89 -6.72 1.20
C TYR A 98 11.14 -7.99 0.79
N VAL A 99 11.81 -9.14 0.95
CA VAL A 99 11.23 -10.47 0.79
C VAL A 99 11.42 -11.19 2.11
N ASN A 100 10.33 -11.64 2.74
CA ASN A 100 10.35 -12.29 4.06
C ASN A 100 11.10 -11.44 5.11
N SER A 101 10.79 -10.14 5.15
CA SER A 101 11.42 -9.13 6.03
C SER A 101 12.92 -8.89 5.82
N LYS A 102 13.53 -9.50 4.81
CA LYS A 102 14.93 -9.27 4.43
C LYS A 102 15.00 -8.35 3.23
N GLU A 103 15.85 -7.32 3.31
CA GLU A 103 16.12 -6.42 2.19
C GLU A 103 16.63 -7.22 0.98
N SER A 104 15.96 -7.10 -0.16
CA SER A 104 16.24 -7.85 -1.38
C SER A 104 16.86 -6.96 -2.45
N VAL A 105 16.16 -5.87 -2.83
CA VAL A 105 16.58 -4.97 -3.92
C VAL A 105 16.29 -3.52 -3.55
N LYS A 106 17.10 -2.59 -4.05
CA LYS A 106 16.85 -1.14 -4.00
C LYS A 106 16.75 -0.58 -5.41
N VAL A 107 15.82 0.34 -5.63
CA VAL A 107 15.63 1.00 -6.92
C VAL A 107 15.29 2.47 -6.72
N LEU A 108 15.76 3.33 -7.61
CA LEU A 108 15.40 4.75 -7.64
C LEU A 108 14.16 4.94 -8.51
N THR A 109 13.21 5.75 -8.04
CA THR A 109 12.05 6.15 -8.85
C THR A 109 12.46 7.15 -9.93
N ASP A 110 11.79 7.10 -11.08
CA ASP A 110 11.99 8.06 -12.16
C ASP A 110 11.34 9.44 -11.88
N LYS A 111 11.35 10.32 -12.89
CA LYS A 111 10.81 11.69 -12.81
C LYS A 111 9.28 11.72 -12.64
N ASP A 112 8.61 10.62 -12.96
CA ASP A 112 7.18 10.44 -12.82
C ASP A 112 6.82 9.68 -11.54
N GLY A 113 7.82 9.29 -10.73
CA GLY A 113 7.65 8.54 -9.49
C GLY A 113 7.48 7.04 -9.72
N LYS A 114 7.63 6.55 -10.95
CA LYS A 114 7.52 5.13 -11.26
C LYS A 114 8.83 4.41 -10.96
N PHE A 115 8.75 3.16 -10.53
CA PHE A 115 9.92 2.30 -10.38
C PHE A 115 9.64 0.89 -10.91
N SER A 116 10.72 0.19 -11.24
CA SER A 116 10.68 -1.23 -11.62
C SER A 116 11.97 -1.90 -11.16
N ALA A 117 11.85 -2.80 -10.20
CA ALA A 117 12.94 -3.58 -9.66
C ALA A 117 12.88 -5.00 -10.21
N ALA A 118 13.82 -5.34 -11.08
CA ALA A 118 14.00 -6.70 -11.59
C ALA A 118 14.83 -7.55 -10.62
N ASN A 119 14.75 -8.88 -10.79
CA ASN A 119 15.56 -9.87 -10.06
C ASN A 119 15.30 -9.92 -8.54
N VAL A 120 14.08 -9.63 -8.10
CA VAL A 120 13.69 -9.87 -6.70
C VAL A 120 13.63 -11.38 -6.48
N VAL A 121 14.57 -11.91 -5.69
CA VAL A 121 14.75 -13.35 -5.47
C VAL A 121 13.75 -13.85 -4.43
N LEU A 122 13.06 -14.94 -4.76
CA LEU A 122 12.10 -15.64 -3.91
C LEU A 122 12.70 -16.94 -3.34
N ALA A 123 12.30 -17.30 -2.13
CA ALA A 123 12.52 -18.63 -1.57
C ALA A 123 11.38 -19.57 -1.99
N GLU A 124 11.61 -20.87 -2.04
CA GLU A 124 10.55 -21.83 -2.36
C GLU A 124 9.42 -21.79 -1.32
N GLY A 125 8.17 -21.84 -1.79
CA GLY A 125 6.98 -21.66 -0.96
C GLY A 125 6.48 -20.22 -0.91
N THR A 126 5.74 -19.88 0.15
CA THR A 126 5.13 -18.56 0.31
C THR A 126 6.17 -17.50 0.67
N ASN A 127 6.21 -16.41 -0.10
CA ASN A 127 7.04 -15.24 0.15
C ASN A 127 6.16 -14.04 0.44
N ILE A 128 6.55 -13.25 1.44
CA ILE A 128 5.89 -11.98 1.76
C ILE A 128 6.72 -10.85 1.19
N ILE A 129 6.11 -10.07 0.30
CA ILE A 129 6.71 -8.90 -0.36
C ILE A 129 6.20 -7.64 0.31
N THR A 130 7.13 -6.79 0.73
CA THR A 130 6.85 -5.43 1.23
C THR A 130 7.86 -4.45 0.66
N ALA A 131 7.53 -3.16 0.69
CA ALA A 131 8.47 -2.12 0.29
C ALA A 131 8.40 -0.88 1.19
N THR A 132 9.48 -0.12 1.23
CA THR A 132 9.57 1.18 1.90
C THR A 132 10.22 2.21 0.97
N VAL A 133 9.99 3.48 1.25
CA VAL A 133 10.68 4.60 0.61
C VAL A 133 11.73 5.15 1.57
N VAL A 134 12.91 5.44 1.04
CA VAL A 134 14.01 6.10 1.74
C VAL A 134 14.40 7.38 1.04
N LYS A 135 14.41 8.47 1.80
CA LYS A 135 14.85 9.81 1.39
C LYS A 135 15.54 10.50 2.56
N GLU A 136 16.74 11.05 2.35
CA GLU A 136 17.47 11.86 3.35
C GLU A 136 17.57 11.17 4.73
N ASN A 137 17.93 9.88 4.76
CA ASN A 137 18.03 9.04 5.96
C ASN A 137 16.72 8.84 6.76
N LYS A 138 15.57 9.20 6.19
CA LYS A 138 14.26 8.82 6.71
C LYS A 138 13.72 7.66 5.89
N GLU A 139 12.95 6.79 6.53
CA GLU A 139 12.28 5.66 5.92
C GLU A 139 10.78 5.73 6.20
N SER A 140 9.96 5.42 5.19
CA SER A 140 8.50 5.36 5.33
C SER A 140 8.06 4.16 6.17
N SER A 141 6.78 4.12 6.53
CA SER A 141 6.14 2.84 6.89
C SER A 141 6.22 1.85 5.72
N PRO A 142 6.17 0.52 5.97
CA PRO A 142 6.09 -0.47 4.90
C PRO A 142 4.74 -0.42 4.17
N THR A 143 4.71 -0.97 2.96
CA THR A 143 3.47 -1.30 2.25
C THR A 143 2.67 -2.37 2.97
N ALA A 144 1.43 -2.60 2.51
CA ALA A 144 0.73 -3.85 2.82
C ALA A 144 1.57 -5.05 2.36
N GLU A 145 1.41 -6.17 3.08
CA GLU A 145 2.03 -7.44 2.74
C GLU A 145 1.36 -8.06 1.52
N ILE A 146 2.15 -8.42 0.51
CA ILE A 146 1.69 -9.16 -0.66
C ILE A 146 2.32 -10.55 -0.63
N SER A 147 1.48 -11.59 -0.60
CA SER A 147 1.93 -12.98 -0.60
C SER A 147 2.09 -13.49 -2.03
N VAL A 148 3.26 -14.07 -2.33
CA VAL A 148 3.57 -14.71 -3.62
C VAL A 148 4.14 -16.10 -3.36
N SER A 149 3.49 -17.14 -3.87
CA SER A 149 3.97 -18.52 -3.78
C SER A 149 4.93 -18.84 -4.91
N PHE A 150 6.18 -19.18 -4.60
CA PHE A 150 7.12 -19.71 -5.58
C PHE A 150 7.09 -21.24 -5.55
N LYS A 151 6.62 -21.84 -6.65
CA LYS A 151 6.59 -23.31 -6.83
C LYS A 151 7.52 -23.69 -7.96
N LYS A 152 8.58 -24.45 -7.64
CA LYS A 152 9.60 -24.86 -8.62
C LYS A 152 9.23 -26.12 -9.39
N SER A 153 8.45 -27.00 -8.77
CA SER A 153 8.20 -28.36 -9.28
C SER A 153 6.83 -28.46 -9.92
N ALA A 154 6.74 -29.19 -11.01
CA ALA A 154 5.47 -29.50 -11.66
C ALA A 154 4.59 -30.43 -10.79
N PRO A 155 3.26 -30.33 -10.92
CA PRO A 155 2.35 -31.16 -10.15
C PRO A 155 2.49 -32.63 -10.52
N LYS A 156 2.26 -33.54 -9.58
CA LYS A 156 2.16 -34.97 -9.89
C LYS A 156 0.94 -35.23 -10.78
N LEU A 157 1.05 -36.23 -11.64
CA LEU A 157 -0.06 -36.70 -12.46
C LEU A 157 0.08 -38.21 -12.63
N GLU A 158 -0.96 -38.94 -12.25
CA GLU A 158 -1.05 -40.39 -12.40
C GLU A 158 -2.41 -40.74 -13.02
N ILE A 159 -2.40 -41.63 -14.01
CA ILE A 159 -3.63 -42.10 -14.68
C ILE A 159 -3.88 -43.54 -14.24
N SER A 160 -4.94 -43.76 -13.47
CA SER A 160 -5.32 -45.07 -12.94
C SER A 160 -6.10 -45.88 -13.98
N GLU A 161 -7.02 -45.23 -14.70
CA GLU A 161 -7.83 -45.86 -15.73
C GLU A 161 -8.02 -44.92 -16.93
N PRO A 162 -8.11 -45.45 -18.16
CA PRO A 162 -7.81 -46.83 -18.56
C PRO A 162 -6.30 -47.11 -18.45
N SER A 163 -5.88 -48.37 -18.46
CA SER A 163 -4.45 -48.74 -18.57
C SER A 163 -3.87 -48.41 -19.95
N GLU A 164 -2.55 -48.20 -20.03
CA GLU A 164 -1.90 -47.94 -21.32
C GLU A 164 -2.09 -49.12 -22.29
N GLY A 165 -2.55 -48.82 -23.51
CA GLY A 165 -2.86 -49.80 -24.54
C GLY A 165 -4.10 -50.65 -24.28
N GLN A 166 -4.94 -50.30 -23.28
CA GLN A 166 -6.14 -51.06 -22.96
C GLN A 166 -7.07 -51.17 -24.17
N LYS A 167 -7.61 -52.37 -24.38
CA LYS A 167 -8.53 -52.67 -25.48
C LYS A 167 -9.97 -52.73 -24.98
N PHE A 168 -10.86 -52.09 -25.70
CA PHE A 168 -12.30 -52.07 -25.45
C PHE A 168 -13.04 -52.76 -26.59
N PHE A 169 -13.99 -53.64 -26.24
CA PHE A 169 -14.77 -54.47 -27.16
C PHE A 169 -16.28 -54.34 -26.95
N SER A 170 -16.73 -53.38 -26.13
CA SER A 170 -18.15 -53.19 -25.82
C SER A 170 -18.87 -52.30 -26.83
N ASP A 171 -20.20 -52.39 -26.86
CA ASP A 171 -21.04 -51.46 -27.64
C ASP A 171 -20.95 -50.01 -27.13
N SER A 172 -20.64 -49.83 -25.85
CA SER A 172 -20.40 -48.50 -25.28
C SER A 172 -19.07 -47.94 -25.78
N LYS A 173 -19.14 -46.79 -26.46
CA LYS A 173 -18.00 -45.99 -26.91
C LYS A 173 -17.50 -45.02 -25.84
N ASP A 174 -18.27 -44.81 -24.79
CA ASP A 174 -17.92 -43.87 -23.73
C ASP A 174 -17.14 -44.58 -22.63
N ILE A 175 -15.96 -44.05 -22.33
CA ILE A 175 -15.11 -44.48 -21.22
C ILE A 175 -14.80 -43.30 -20.31
N ALA A 176 -14.42 -43.60 -19.07
CA ALA A 176 -13.86 -42.61 -18.15
C ALA A 176 -12.33 -42.70 -18.18
N ILE A 177 -11.68 -41.53 -18.22
CA ILE A 177 -10.27 -41.38 -17.87
C ILE A 177 -10.23 -40.90 -16.43
N SER A 178 -9.66 -41.71 -15.56
CA SER A 178 -9.56 -41.48 -14.12
C SER A 178 -8.10 -41.39 -13.71
N GLY A 179 -7.82 -40.53 -12.74
CA GLY A 179 -6.47 -40.33 -12.26
C GLY A 179 -6.41 -39.47 -11.01
N GLU A 180 -5.18 -39.13 -10.64
CA GLU A 180 -4.88 -38.30 -9.47
C GLU A 180 -3.77 -37.29 -9.79
N THR A 181 -3.87 -36.11 -9.21
CA THR A 181 -2.85 -35.06 -9.19
C THR A 181 -2.72 -34.51 -7.77
N ASP A 182 -1.73 -33.68 -7.48
CA ASP A 182 -1.71 -33.02 -6.16
C ASP A 182 -2.97 -32.11 -5.99
N PRO A 183 -3.53 -31.99 -4.78
CA PRO A 183 -4.72 -31.17 -4.52
C PRO A 183 -4.60 -29.72 -4.99
N GLY A 184 -5.70 -29.17 -5.49
CA GLY A 184 -5.79 -27.76 -5.93
C GLY A 184 -5.28 -27.50 -7.35
N ASN A 185 -4.72 -28.50 -8.03
CA ASN A 185 -4.30 -28.38 -9.42
C ASN A 185 -5.45 -28.57 -10.39
N ARG A 186 -5.27 -28.02 -11.59
CA ARG A 186 -6.19 -28.14 -12.71
C ARG A 186 -5.75 -29.27 -13.63
N VAL A 187 -6.69 -30.13 -14.05
CA VAL A 187 -6.43 -31.19 -15.04
C VAL A 187 -7.24 -30.93 -16.32
N THR A 188 -6.63 -31.17 -17.46
CA THR A 188 -7.31 -31.15 -18.77
C THR A 188 -7.09 -32.46 -19.52
N VAL A 189 -8.09 -32.87 -20.29
CA VAL A 189 -8.06 -34.04 -21.19
C VAL A 189 -8.41 -33.57 -22.60
N ASN A 190 -7.47 -33.65 -23.52
CA ASN A 190 -7.56 -33.06 -24.86
C ASN A 190 -8.03 -31.60 -24.80
N ASP A 191 -7.34 -30.79 -23.97
CA ASP A 191 -7.60 -29.37 -23.70
C ASP A 191 -8.96 -29.04 -23.05
N ARG A 192 -9.78 -30.04 -22.72
CA ARG A 192 -11.05 -29.87 -21.98
C ARG A 192 -10.83 -30.03 -20.49
N LEU A 193 -11.45 -29.17 -19.69
CA LEU A 193 -11.31 -29.16 -18.23
C LEU A 193 -11.97 -30.40 -17.61
N ALA A 194 -11.21 -31.16 -16.81
CA ALA A 194 -11.73 -32.21 -15.94
C ALA A 194 -12.05 -31.66 -14.55
N ILE A 195 -13.07 -32.23 -13.89
CA ILE A 195 -13.39 -31.87 -12.51
C ILE A 195 -12.42 -32.62 -11.60
N VAL A 196 -11.64 -31.85 -10.83
CA VAL A 196 -10.70 -32.37 -9.83
C VAL A 196 -11.31 -32.14 -8.46
N ASN A 197 -11.45 -33.21 -7.68
CA ASN A 197 -11.98 -33.14 -6.33
C ASN A 197 -10.92 -32.59 -5.36
N PRO A 198 -11.31 -32.16 -4.14
CA PRO A 198 -10.36 -31.61 -3.16
C PRO A 198 -9.23 -32.54 -2.73
N ASN A 199 -9.35 -33.85 -2.98
CA ASN A 199 -8.30 -34.84 -2.75
C ASN A 199 -7.38 -35.07 -3.95
N GLY A 200 -7.53 -34.31 -5.04
CA GLY A 200 -6.70 -34.44 -6.24
C GLY A 200 -7.16 -35.50 -7.25
N LYS A 201 -8.22 -36.27 -6.93
CA LYS A 201 -8.78 -37.25 -7.87
C LYS A 201 -9.64 -36.58 -8.93
N PHE A 202 -9.55 -37.06 -10.16
CA PHE A 202 -10.36 -36.59 -11.26
C PHE A 202 -10.89 -37.75 -12.09
N ASP A 203 -12.04 -37.50 -12.72
CA ASP A 203 -12.60 -38.34 -13.77
C ASP A 203 -13.07 -37.47 -14.94
N PHE A 204 -12.94 -37.99 -16.16
CA PHE A 204 -13.39 -37.30 -17.36
C PHE A 204 -13.90 -38.31 -18.40
N ARG A 205 -15.14 -38.14 -18.85
CA ARG A 205 -15.73 -39.00 -19.87
C ARG A 205 -15.28 -38.60 -21.28
N VAL A 206 -14.88 -39.59 -22.06
CA VAL A 206 -14.49 -39.45 -23.46
C VAL A 206 -15.18 -40.51 -24.31
N SER A 207 -15.52 -40.15 -25.55
CA SER A 207 -16.04 -41.09 -26.55
C SER A 207 -14.91 -41.59 -27.43
N LEU A 208 -14.86 -42.89 -27.64
CA LEU A 208 -13.88 -43.58 -28.46
C LEU A 208 -14.29 -43.61 -29.93
N SER A 209 -13.29 -43.46 -30.81
CA SER A 209 -13.37 -43.77 -32.23
C SER A 209 -12.88 -45.19 -32.48
N SER A 210 -13.35 -45.87 -33.53
CA SER A 210 -12.83 -47.20 -33.88
C SER A 210 -11.33 -47.14 -34.19
N GLY A 211 -10.59 -48.13 -33.69
CA GLY A 211 -9.13 -48.19 -33.77
C GLY A 211 -8.44 -47.50 -32.59
N ASP A 212 -7.28 -46.89 -32.86
CA ASP A 212 -6.44 -46.28 -31.85
C ASP A 212 -6.97 -44.90 -31.41
N ASN A 213 -7.03 -44.68 -30.10
CA ASN A 213 -7.40 -43.41 -29.48
C ASN A 213 -6.25 -42.96 -28.59
N THR A 214 -5.81 -41.71 -28.76
CA THR A 214 -4.79 -41.09 -27.91
C THR A 214 -5.40 -39.91 -27.17
N PHE A 215 -5.23 -39.90 -25.85
CA PHE A 215 -5.67 -38.81 -24.99
C PHE A 215 -4.46 -38.12 -24.39
N LYS A 216 -4.42 -36.78 -24.51
CA LYS A 216 -3.43 -35.94 -23.85
C LYS A 216 -4.03 -35.43 -22.54
N ILE A 217 -3.42 -35.79 -21.41
CA ILE A 217 -3.82 -35.34 -20.08
C ILE A 217 -2.75 -34.37 -19.56
N VAL A 218 -3.16 -33.19 -19.11
CA VAL A 218 -2.25 -32.17 -18.58
C VAL A 218 -2.72 -31.71 -17.21
N ALA A 219 -1.89 -31.89 -16.19
CA ALA A 219 -2.03 -31.26 -14.89
C ALA A 219 -1.28 -29.92 -14.88
N THR A 220 -1.87 -28.86 -14.33
CA THR A 220 -1.30 -27.53 -14.21
C THR A 220 -1.54 -26.97 -12.82
N ASP A 221 -0.50 -26.44 -12.17
CA ASP A 221 -0.62 -25.74 -10.89
C ASP A 221 -0.96 -24.24 -11.07
N ASP A 222 -1.20 -23.55 -9.96
CA ASP A 222 -1.44 -22.10 -9.89
C ASP A 222 -0.24 -21.24 -10.33
N ALA A 223 0.99 -21.77 -10.20
CA ALA A 223 2.24 -21.15 -10.65
C ALA A 223 2.50 -21.33 -12.15
N GLY A 224 1.68 -22.13 -12.84
CA GLY A 224 1.79 -22.42 -14.28
C GLY A 224 2.73 -23.58 -14.63
N ASN A 225 3.24 -24.33 -13.66
CA ASN A 225 3.97 -25.57 -13.92
C ASN A 225 3.03 -26.65 -14.45
N LYS A 226 3.55 -27.51 -15.34
CA LYS A 226 2.75 -28.51 -16.04
C LYS A 226 3.40 -29.88 -16.04
N THR A 227 2.55 -30.91 -15.91
CA THR A 227 2.90 -32.30 -16.19
C THR A 227 1.95 -32.82 -17.26
N GLU A 228 2.51 -33.38 -18.33
CA GLU A 228 1.75 -33.92 -19.45
C GLU A 228 1.94 -35.43 -19.54
N MET A 229 0.86 -36.17 -19.78
CA MET A 229 0.87 -37.60 -20.05
C MET A 229 -0.02 -37.92 -21.24
N GLU A 230 0.38 -38.92 -22.01
CA GLU A 230 -0.49 -39.52 -23.02
C GLU A 230 -1.07 -40.83 -22.48
N ARG A 231 -2.32 -41.11 -22.85
CA ARG A 231 -2.97 -42.40 -22.62
C ARG A 231 -3.52 -42.92 -23.92
N LYS A 232 -3.00 -44.05 -24.38
CA LYS A 232 -3.46 -44.72 -25.60
C LYS A 232 -4.36 -45.88 -25.26
N VAL A 233 -5.45 -46.03 -26.00
CA VAL A 233 -6.37 -47.16 -25.91
C VAL A 233 -6.85 -47.55 -27.30
N VAL A 234 -7.31 -48.78 -27.43
CA VAL A 234 -7.81 -49.30 -28.71
C VAL A 234 -9.27 -49.67 -28.54
N TYR A 235 -10.12 -49.20 -29.44
CA TYR A 235 -11.54 -49.54 -29.48
C TYR A 235 -11.85 -50.38 -30.72
N ASN A 236 -12.30 -51.61 -30.51
CA ASN A 236 -12.77 -52.47 -31.58
C ASN A 236 -14.29 -52.58 -31.48
N SER A 237 -14.99 -51.91 -32.38
CA SER A 237 -16.43 -52.15 -32.57
C SER A 237 -16.60 -53.61 -33.02
N GLN A 238 -17.33 -54.40 -32.21
CA GLN A 238 -17.79 -55.74 -32.59
C GLN A 238 -18.70 -55.65 -33.83
#